data_AF-A0A918MKP0-F1
#
_entry.id   AF-A0A918MKP0-F1
#
_cell.length_a   1.000
_cell.length_b   1.000
_cell.length_c   1.000
_cell.angle_alpha   90.00
_cell.angle_beta   90.00
_cell.angle_gamma   90.00
#
_symmetry.space_group_name_H-M   'P 1'
#
loop_
_entity.id
_entity.type
_entity.pdbx_description
1 polymer ?
#
loop_
_entity_poly.entity_id
_entity_poly.type
_entity_poly.pdbx_seq_one_letter_code
_entity_poly.pdbx_strand_id
1 'polypeptide(L)' 'MLKFVKGYMETIDGIATYPIISLLIFFVFFAALFWWVLTASKEHIKEVSELPLEDDQ' A
#
# COMPACT_ATOMS: atom_id res chain seq x y z
N MET A 1 -7.24 -1.15 33.54
CA MET A 1 -8.30 -0.72 32.61
C MET A 1 -8.41 -1.61 31.37
N LEU A 2 -7.31 -1.99 30.72
CA LEU A 2 -7.32 -2.90 29.55
C LEU A 2 -7.91 -4.30 29.79
N LYS A 3 -7.89 -4.81 31.04
CA LYS A 3 -8.45 -6.12 31.40
C LYS A 3 -9.96 -6.23 31.13
N PHE A 4 -10.72 -5.14 31.33
CA PHE A 4 -12.17 -5.16 31.10
C PHE A 4 -12.49 -5.25 29.60
N VAL A 5 -11.79 -4.47 28.78
CA VAL A 5 -12.00 -4.43 27.33
C VAL A 5 -11.61 -5.74 26.65
N LYS A 6 -10.49 -6.36 27.05
CA LYS A 6 -10.05 -7.65 26.52
C LYS A 6 -11.07 -8.77 26.75
N GLY A 7 -11.66 -8.84 27.95
CA GLY A 7 -12.67 -9.85 28.28
C GLY A 7 -13.91 -9.74 27.38
N TYR A 8 -14.39 -8.52 27.12
CA TYR A 8 -15.52 -8.31 26.19
C TYR A 8 -15.14 -8.59 24.73
N MET A 9 -13.91 -8.28 24.32
CA MET A 9 -13.44 -8.58 22.97
C MET A 9 -13.29 -10.08 22.72
N GLU A 10 -12.81 -10.86 23.70
CA GLU A 10 -12.70 -12.32 23.60
C GLU A 10 -14.07 -13.02 23.56
N THR A 11 -15.12 -12.42 24.13
CA THR A 11 -16.50 -12.94 23.99
C THR A 11 -17.11 -12.70 22.62
N ILE A 12 -16.51 -11.84 21.78
CA ILE A 12 -16.98 -11.61 20.42
C ILE A 12 -16.40 -12.72 19.54
N ASP A 13 -17.26 -13.65 19.16
CA ASP A 13 -16.88 -14.72 18.25
C ASP A 13 -16.40 -14.13 16.91
N GLY A 14 -15.25 -14.60 16.43
CA GLY A 14 -14.62 -14.09 15.21
C GLY A 14 -13.94 -12.71 15.33
N ILE A 15 -13.72 -12.15 16.53
CA ILE A 15 -13.03 -10.85 16.74
C ILE A 15 -11.66 -10.76 16.05
N ALA A 16 -10.96 -11.89 15.92
CA ALA A 16 -9.66 -11.98 15.26
C ALA A 16 -9.71 -11.65 13.75
N THR A 17 -10.90 -11.69 13.14
CA THR A 17 -11.08 -11.40 11.71
C THR A 17 -10.84 -9.93 11.37
N TYR A 18 -11.24 -9.01 12.25
CA TYR A 18 -11.07 -7.57 12.05
C TYR A 18 -9.60 -7.15 11.82
N PRO A 19 -8.63 -7.53 12.68
CA PRO A 19 -7.23 -7.18 12.45
C PRO A 19 -6.63 -7.87 11.22
N ILE A 20 -7.04 -9.11 10.90
CA ILE A 20 -6.55 -9.82 9.71
C ILE A 20 -7.04 -9.13 8.43
N ILE A 21 -8.32 -8.75 8.35
CA ILE A 21 -8.87 -8.01 7.21
C ILE A 21 -8.22 -6.64 7.08
N SER A 22 -8.02 -5.92 8.20
CA SER A 22 -7.32 -4.63 8.19
C SER A 22 -5.90 -4.75 7.62
N LEU A 23 -5.17 -5.79 8.03
CA LEU A 23 -3.83 -6.06 7.51
C LEU A 23 -3.85 -6.37 6.01
N LEU A 24 -4.80 -7.20 5.55
CA LEU A 24 -4.94 -7.54 4.14
C LEU A 24 -5.28 -6.32 3.28
N ILE A 25 -6.24 -5.50 3.70
CA ILE A 25 -6.61 -4.28 2.98
C ILE A 25 -5.41 -3.32 2.90
N PHE A 26 -4.72 -3.10 4.03
CA PHE A 26 -3.53 -2.27 4.06
C PHE A 26 -2.46 -2.81 3.11
N PHE A 27 -2.13 -4.10 3.20
CA PHE A 27 -1.13 -4.72 2.35
C PHE A 27 -1.48 -4.64 0.85
N VAL A 28 -2.71 -4.95 0.47
CA VAL A 28 -3.18 -4.88 -0.93
C VAL A 28 -3.13 -3.44 -1.44
N PHE A 29 -3.53 -2.46 -0.63
CA PHE A 29 -3.45 -1.05 -1.01
C PHE A 29 -2.01 -0.64 -1.32
N PHE A 30 -1.05 -1.00 -0.45
CA PHE A 30 0.37 -0.71 -0.70
C PHE A 30 0.92 -1.49 -1.89
N ALA A 31 0.56 -2.76 -2.07
CA ALA A 31 0.99 -3.55 -3.23
C ALA A 31 0.50 -2.92 -4.56
N ALA A 32 -0.74 -2.44 -4.59
CA ALA A 32 -1.29 -1.72 -5.75
C ALA A 32 -0.59 -0.37 -5.98
N LEU A 33 -0.28 0.38 -4.92
CA LEU A 33 0.51 1.62 -5.04
C LEU A 33 1.91 1.35 -5.59
N PHE A 34 2.62 0.32 -5.10
CA PHE A 34 3.92 -0.07 -5.63
C PHE A 34 3.83 -0.44 -7.12
N TRP A 35 2.81 -1.21 -7.51
CA TRP A 35 2.57 -1.53 -8.91
C TRP A 35 2.37 -0.27 -9.77
N TRP A 36 1.56 0.66 -9.30
CA TRP A 36 1.29 1.92 -9.99
C TRP A 36 2.55 2.79 -10.11
N VAL A 37 3.31 2.96 -9.04
CA VAL A 37 4.55 3.76 -9.03
C VAL A 37 5.60 3.16 -9.97
N LEU A 38 5.79 1.85 -9.95
CA LEU A 38 6.75 1.18 -10.83
C LEU A 38 6.37 1.29 -12.31
N THR A 39 5.06 1.30 -12.62
CA THR A 39 4.57 1.46 -14.00
C THR A 39 4.65 2.92 -14.45
N ALA A 40 4.18 3.86 -13.63
CA ALA A 40 4.17 5.30 -13.92
C ALA A 40 5.58 5.88 -14.12
N SER A 41 6.58 5.37 -13.40
CA SER A 41 7.97 5.80 -13.57
C SER A 41 8.53 5.49 -14.96
N LYS A 42 8.06 4.45 -15.66
CA LYS A 42 8.64 4.05 -16.95
C LYS A 42 8.13 4.88 -18.12
N GLU A 43 6.85 5.27 -18.09
CA GLU A 43 6.23 6.11 -19.12
C GLU A 43 6.91 7.50 -19.16
N HIS A 44 7.07 8.12 -17.98
CA HIS A 44 7.65 9.48 -17.88
C HIS A 44 9.16 9.51 -18.15
N ILE A 45 9.90 8.49 -17.68
CA ILE A 45 11.35 8.39 -17.95
C ILE A 45 11.60 8.17 -19.44
N LYS A 46 10.77 7.39 -20.14
CA LYS A 46 10.96 7.11 -21.55
C LYS A 46 10.85 8.37 -22.41
N GLU A 47 9.80 9.17 -22.18
CA GLU A 47 9.57 10.42 -22.91
C GLU A 47 10.71 11.42 -22.72
N VAL A 48 11.22 11.55 -21.49
CA VAL A 48 12.36 12.44 -21.18
C VAL A 48 13.70 11.86 -21.65
N SER A 49 13.84 10.54 -21.74
CA SER A 49 15.05 9.89 -22.27
C SER A 49 15.16 9.93 -23.80
N GLU A 50 14.03 10.08 -24.49
CA GLU A 50 13.96 10.20 -25.95
C GLU A 50 13.97 11.66 -26.42
N LEU A 51 13.80 12.62 -25.51
CA LEU A 51 14.12 14.01 -25.77
C LEU A 51 15.63 14.10 -26.07
N PRO A 52 16.04 14.65 -27.23
CA PRO A 52 17.44 14.87 -27.50
C PRO A 52 18.00 15.71 -26.35
N LEU A 53 19.02 15.19 -25.67
CA LEU A 53 19.82 16.00 -24.77
C LEU A 53 20.34 17.15 -25.65
N GLU A 54 19.86 18.38 -25.43
CA GLU A 54 20.53 19.57 -25.93
C GLU A 54 21.86 19.67 -25.18
N ASP A 55 22.79 18.81 -25.57
CA ASP A 55 24.20 18.89 -25.24
C ASP A 55 24.85 19.42 -26.51
N ASP A 56 24.66 20.73 -26.76
CA ASP A 56 25.48 21.58 -27.63
C ASP A 56 24.87 23.00 -27.71
N GLN A 57 24.95 23.75 -26.60
CA GLN A 57 25.35 25.17 -26.58
C GLN A 57 25.71 25.67 -25.17
#